data_AF-A0A5P9FDF6-F1
#
_entry.id   AF-A0A5P9FDF6-F1
#
_cell.length_a   1.000
_cell.length_b   1.000
_cell.length_c   1.000
_cell.angle_alpha   90.00
_cell.angle_beta   90.00
_cell.angle_gamma   90.00
#
_symmetry.space_group_name_H-M   'P 1'
#
loop_
_entity.id
_entity.type
_entity.pdbx_description
1 polymer ?
#
loop_
_entity_poly.entity_id
_entity_poly.type
_entity_poly.pdbx_seq_one_letter_code
_entity_poly.pdbx_strand_id
1 'polypeptide(L)'
;MHPADAQARQIEEGDTVRQGVLVLPVGSWLTRDPDSGLDLSGNPNVLTPDIPTSAFGQGPSAQTCMVHLEAVAADPRDSMEVYQQEIETLFPRDSG
;
A
#
# COMPACT_ATOMS: atom_id res chain seq x y z
N MET A 1 -18.36 0.79 -5.98
CA MET A 1 -16.96 1.04 -5.56
C MET A 1 -16.25 -0.30 -5.68
N HIS A 2 -15.30 -0.42 -6.61
CA HIS A 2 -14.44 -1.61 -6.63
C HIS A 2 -13.47 -1.46 -5.44
N PRO A 3 -13.18 -2.53 -4.68
CA PRO A 3 -12.14 -2.45 -3.67
C PRO A 3 -10.82 -2.06 -4.37
N ALA A 4 -10.05 -1.19 -3.72
CA ALA A 4 -8.68 -0.97 -4.12
C ALA A 4 -7.86 -2.16 -3.60
N ASP A 5 -6.92 -2.63 -4.41
CA ASP A 5 -6.14 -3.84 -4.11
C ASP A 5 -4.73 -3.45 -3.68
N ALA A 6 -4.27 -4.05 -2.57
CA ALA A 6 -2.92 -3.95 -2.07
C ALA A 6 -2.53 -5.24 -1.38
N GLN A 7 -1.24 -5.52 -1.29
CA GLN A 7 -0.74 -6.71 -0.62
C GLN A 7 -0.20 -6.37 0.78
N ALA A 8 -0.49 -7.26 1.72
CA ALA A 8 0.12 -7.27 3.05
C ALA A 8 0.87 -8.59 3.22
N ARG A 9 2.14 -8.53 3.66
CA ARG A 9 2.99 -9.73 3.81
C ARG A 9 2.70 -10.51 5.10
N GLN A 10 2.20 -9.85 6.14
CA GLN A 10 2.02 -10.45 7.46
C GLN A 10 0.75 -9.92 8.12
N ILE A 11 0.00 -10.82 8.73
CA ILE A 11 -1.18 -10.51 9.54
C ILE A 11 -0.89 -10.99 10.96
N GLU A 12 -1.03 -10.09 11.92
CA GLU A 12 -0.89 -10.39 13.34
C GLU A 12 -2.21 -10.10 14.04
N GLU A 13 -2.60 -10.98 14.96
CA GLU A 13 -3.72 -10.70 15.85
C GLU A 13 -3.30 -9.66 16.89
N GLY A 14 -4.08 -8.58 17.01
CA GLY A 14 -3.83 -7.53 18.00
C GLY A 14 -4.92 -7.52 19.06
N ASP A 15 -4.54 -7.72 20.32
CA ASP A 15 -5.48 -7.75 21.47
C ASP A 15 -6.27 -6.44 21.66
N THR A 16 -5.79 -5.33 21.08
CA THR A 16 -6.42 -4.00 21.16
C THR A 16 -7.22 -3.63 19.91
N VAL A 17 -7.21 -4.47 18.87
CA VAL A 17 -7.87 -4.19 17.59
C VAL A 17 -9.26 -4.82 17.57
N ARG A 18 -10.28 -4.02 17.27
CA ARG A 18 -11.66 -4.51 17.18
C ARG A 18 -11.81 -5.48 16.00
N GLN A 19 -12.54 -6.57 16.20
CA GLN A 19 -12.89 -7.49 15.11
C GLN A 19 -13.50 -6.74 13.90
N GLY A 20 -13.00 -7.03 12.70
CA GLY A 20 -13.38 -6.37 11.46
C GLY A 20 -12.62 -5.06 11.15
N VAL A 21 -11.65 -4.68 11.99
CA VAL A 21 -10.74 -3.56 11.75
C VAL A 21 -9.35 -4.11 11.43
N LEU A 22 -8.73 -3.58 10.38
CA LEU A 22 -7.32 -3.80 10.07
C LEU A 22 -6.55 -2.51 10.38
N VAL A 23 -5.30 -2.67 10.83
CA VAL A 23 -4.38 -1.55 11.07
C VAL A 23 -3.19 -1.73 10.15
N LEU A 24 -2.99 -0.75 9.26
CA LEU A 24 -1.79 -0.66 8.42
C LEU A 24 -1.05 0.63 8.78
N PRO A 25 0.18 0.56 9.32
CA PRO A 25 0.99 1.74 9.60
C PRO A 25 1.29 2.54 8.32
N VAL A 26 1.30 3.86 8.44
CA VAL A 26 1.74 4.75 7.34
C VAL A 26 3.26 4.80 7.26
N GLY A 27 3.79 5.15 6.09
CA GLY A 27 5.22 5.44 5.88
C GLY A 27 6.00 4.37 5.13
N SER A 28 5.36 3.27 4.72
CA SER A 28 5.95 2.35 3.76
C SER A 28 6.13 3.02 2.39
N TRP A 29 7.22 2.64 1.71
CA TRP A 29 7.48 3.05 0.34
C TRP A 29 6.40 2.50 -0.59
N LEU A 30 6.13 3.17 -1.70
CA LEU A 30 5.31 2.61 -2.78
C LEU A 30 6.24 1.80 -3.69
N THR A 31 6.01 0.50 -3.79
CA THR A 31 6.78 -0.39 -4.66
C THR A 31 5.82 -1.21 -5.49
N ARG A 32 5.71 -0.88 -6.78
CA ARG A 32 4.79 -1.58 -7.67
C ARG A 32 5.45 -2.84 -8.22
N ASP A 33 4.76 -3.96 -8.08
CA ASP A 33 5.10 -5.16 -8.83
C ASP A 33 4.96 -4.85 -10.34
N PRO A 34 6.01 -5.05 -11.15
CA PRO A 34 5.95 -4.64 -12.55
C PRO A 34 5.03 -5.51 -13.42
N ASP A 35 4.54 -6.66 -12.94
CA ASP A 35 3.63 -7.52 -13.69
C ASP A 35 2.17 -7.23 -13.34
N SER A 36 1.86 -7.16 -12.04
CA SER A 36 0.50 -6.99 -11.52
C SER A 36 0.12 -5.53 -11.23
N GLY A 37 1.11 -4.65 -11.05
CA GLY A 37 0.92 -3.26 -10.64
C GLY A 37 0.53 -3.07 -9.17
N LEU A 38 0.37 -4.17 -8.42
CA LEU A 38 0.05 -4.16 -7.00
C LEU A 38 1.21 -3.60 -6.18
N ASP A 39 0.90 -2.96 -5.06
CA ASP A 39 1.93 -2.51 -4.13
C ASP A 39 2.44 -3.69 -3.27
N LEU A 40 3.75 -3.90 -3.30
CA LEU A 40 4.48 -4.96 -2.60
C LEU A 40 4.89 -4.57 -1.17
N SER A 41 4.94 -3.26 -0.88
CA SER A 41 5.47 -2.71 0.36
C SER A 41 4.39 -2.48 1.44
N GLY A 42 3.11 -2.58 1.09
CA GLY A 42 1.98 -2.43 2.02
C GLY A 42 1.69 -0.96 2.38
N ASN A 43 1.75 -0.05 1.41
CA ASN A 43 1.41 1.35 1.56
C ASN A 43 -0.11 1.54 1.70
N PRO A 44 -0.62 1.92 2.88
CA PRO A 44 -2.06 2.03 3.09
C PRO A 44 -2.73 3.07 2.18
N ASN A 45 -1.98 4.09 1.73
CA ASN A 45 -2.55 5.17 0.93
C ASN A 45 -2.97 4.73 -0.47
N VAL A 46 -2.49 3.58 -0.98
CA VAL A 46 -2.98 3.03 -2.25
C VAL A 46 -4.44 2.58 -2.18
N LEU A 47 -4.95 2.37 -0.95
CA LEU A 47 -6.32 1.95 -0.67
C LEU A 47 -7.25 3.12 -0.33
N THR A 48 -6.69 4.25 0.09
CA THR A 48 -7.47 5.36 0.64
C THR A 48 -8.09 6.21 -0.46
N PRO A 49 -9.34 6.68 -0.30
CA PRO A 49 -9.96 7.55 -1.28
C PRO A 49 -9.32 8.95 -1.23
N ASP A 50 -8.97 9.46 -2.41
CA ASP A 50 -8.54 10.86 -2.58
C ASP A 50 -9.76 11.77 -2.78
N ILE A 51 -10.47 12.02 -1.67
CA ILE A 51 -11.66 12.88 -1.65
C ILE A 51 -11.63 13.88 -0.49
N PRO A 52 -12.11 15.11 -0.70
CA PRO A 52 -12.17 16.10 0.36
C PRO A 52 -13.23 15.75 1.41
N THR A 53 -13.01 16.17 2.65
CA THR A 53 -13.98 15.97 3.75
C THR A 53 -15.32 16.64 3.49
N SER A 54 -15.33 17.80 2.80
CA SER A 54 -16.53 18.53 2.39
C SER A 54 -16.17 19.64 1.40
N ALA A 55 -17.18 20.24 0.76
CA ALA A 55 -17.02 21.39 -0.13
C ALA A 55 -16.32 22.59 0.55
N PHE A 56 -16.54 22.80 1.85
CA PHE A 56 -15.94 23.90 2.61
C PHE A 56 -14.55 23.55 3.17
N GLY A 57 -14.43 22.41 3.85
CA GLY A 57 -13.22 22.06 4.60
C GLY A 57 -12.06 21.59 3.74
N GLN A 58 -12.32 20.87 2.64
CA GLN A 58 -11.32 20.38 1.67
C GLN A 58 -10.10 19.65 2.26
N GLY A 59 -10.22 19.11 3.48
CA GLY A 59 -9.18 18.32 4.13
C GLY A 59 -9.16 16.87 3.62
N PRO A 60 -8.11 16.09 3.95
CA PRO A 60 -8.00 14.70 3.55
C PRO A 60 -9.00 13.79 4.29
N SER A 61 -9.50 12.78 3.59
CA SER A 61 -10.42 11.76 4.15
C SER A 61 -9.78 10.36 4.24
N ALA A 62 -8.45 10.28 4.26
CA ALA A 62 -7.69 9.03 4.10
C ALA A 62 -8.05 7.94 5.13
N GLN A 63 -8.44 8.32 6.35
CA GLN A 63 -8.84 7.36 7.39
C GLN A 63 -10.27 6.82 7.23
N THR A 64 -10.97 7.18 6.16
CA THR A 64 -12.28 6.63 5.78
C THR A 64 -12.10 5.65 4.63
N CYS A 65 -11.79 4.39 4.93
CA CYS A 65 -11.55 3.36 3.93
C CYS A 65 -12.21 2.04 4.36
N MET A 66 -12.82 1.36 3.39
CA MET A 66 -13.32 -0.01 3.55
C MET A 66 -12.48 -0.90 2.66
N VAL A 67 -12.06 -2.04 3.20
CA VAL A 67 -11.17 -2.98 2.51
C VAL A 67 -11.75 -4.39 2.55
N HIS A 68 -11.31 -5.21 1.61
CA HIS A 68 -11.46 -6.66 1.67
C HIS A 68 -10.06 -7.27 1.82
N LEU A 69 -9.99 -8.46 2.41
CA LEU A 69 -8.73 -9.18 2.56
C LEU A 69 -8.94 -10.63 2.15
N GLU A 70 -8.00 -11.13 1.36
CA GLU A 70 -7.90 -12.52 0.93
C GLU A 70 -6.47 -13.02 1.10
N ALA A 71 -6.30 -14.33 1.15
CA ALA A 71 -4.97 -14.93 1.18
C ALA A 71 -4.33 -14.83 -0.21
N VAL A 72 -3.10 -14.31 -0.28
CA VAL A 72 -2.34 -14.27 -1.53
C VAL A 72 -1.86 -15.68 -1.87
N ALA A 73 -2.14 -16.14 -3.09
CA ALA A 73 -1.88 -17.53 -3.51
C ALA A 73 -0.40 -17.83 -3.79
N ALA A 74 0.42 -16.80 -4.06
CA ALA A 74 1.84 -16.91 -4.35
C ALA A 74 2.64 -15.98 -3.45
N ASP A 75 3.90 -16.33 -3.16
CA ASP A 75 4.79 -15.47 -2.40
C ASP A 75 5.14 -14.23 -3.24
N PRO A 76 4.77 -13.01 -2.80
CA PRO A 76 5.07 -11.80 -3.54
C PRO A 76 6.57 -11.53 -3.58
N ARG A 77 7.03 -10.91 -4.67
CA ARG A 77 8.43 -10.48 -4.84
C ARG A 77 8.89 -9.65 -3.66
N ASP A 78 10.20 -9.65 -3.42
CA ASP A 78 10.76 -8.78 -2.42
C ASP A 78 10.65 -7.31 -2.82
N SER A 79 9.95 -6.52 -2.02
CA SER A 79 9.69 -5.12 -2.33
C SER A 79 10.95 -4.26 -2.29
N MET A 80 11.94 -4.60 -1.46
CA MET A 80 13.19 -3.85 -1.40
C MET A 80 14.05 -4.13 -2.63
N GLU A 81 14.08 -5.37 -3.11
CA GLU A 81 14.77 -5.72 -4.36
C GLU A 81 14.17 -5.00 -5.56
N VAL A 82 12.84 -5.03 -5.70
CA VAL A 82 12.12 -4.34 -6.79
C VAL A 82 12.33 -2.83 -6.72
N TYR A 83 12.22 -2.25 -5.52
CA TYR A 83 12.44 -0.81 -5.32
C TYR A 83 13.88 -0.41 -5.67
N GLN A 84 14.87 -1.20 -5.26
CA GLN A 84 16.27 -0.93 -5.56
C GLN A 84 16.55 -0.97 -7.07
N GLN A 85 15.98 -1.93 -7.79
CA GLN A 85 16.06 -2.02 -9.25
C GLN A 85 15.43 -0.80 -9.94
N GLU A 86 14.28 -0.33 -9.44
CA GLU A 86 13.63 0.88 -9.93
C GLU A 86 14.52 2.11 -9.74
N ILE A 87 15.10 2.28 -8.55
CA ILE A 87 16.03 3.38 -8.25
C ILE A 87 17.27 3.33 -9.15
N GLU A 88 17.87 2.15 -9.37
CA GLU A 88 19.02 1.99 -10.26
C GLU A 88 18.67 2.29 -11.72
N THR A 89 17.44 1.98 -12.14
CA THR A 89 16.95 2.31 -13.48
C THR A 89 16.74 3.82 -13.65
N LEU A 90 16.20 4.49 -12.64
CA LEU A 90 15.93 5.94 -12.67
C LEU A 90 17.19 6.78 -12.49
N PHE A 91 18.15 6.28 -11.70
CA PHE A 91 19.42 6.92 -11.42
C PHE A 91 20.57 5.96 -11.72
N PRO A 92 20.87 5.71 -13.01
CA PRO A 92 22.01 4.89 -13.40
C PRO A 92 23.26 5.46 -12.74
N ARG A 93 24.06 4.60 -12.11
CA ARG A 93 25.31 5.01 -11.47
C ARG A 93 26.37 5.29 -12.54
N ASP A 94 26.20 6.34 -13.34
CA ASP A 94 27.18 6.90 -14.26
C ASP A 94 26.87 8.38 -14.55
N SER A 95 27.51 9.27 -13.80
CA SER A 95 27.77 10.66 -14.17
C SER A 95 29.15 11.00 -13.64
N GLY A 96 30.17 10.49 -14.35
CA GLY A 96 31.52 11.05 -14.29
C GLY A 96 31.59 12.41 -14.95
#